data_AF-A0A958DFJ8-F1
#
_entry.id   AF-A0A958DFJ8-F1
#
_cell.length_a   1.000
_cell.length_b   1.000
_cell.length_c   1.000
_cell.angle_alpha   90.00
_cell.angle_beta   90.00
_cell.angle_gamma   90.00
#
_symmetry.space_group_name_H-M   'P 1'
#
loop_
_entity.id
_entity.type
_entity.pdbx_description
1 polymer ?
#
loop_
_entity_poly.entity_id
_entity_poly.type
_entity_poly.pdbx_seq_one_letter_code
_entity_poly.pdbx_strand_id
1 'polypeptide(L)'
;DLFITHYALLQPLMLAIAGLAMAGGLGLPSPDGGAAPEIASRTKGRPSLAVSQLLIGAVFVAWVATDLASTVFYHRALAQSGGLADHSDAGYHLAYHLRYNGMGAPLALDWGIDAPVRYLSQGAVTPIEIFGYASPAAPDDGFAGRLAPFLENPDNVYLLHSEGATVFAGRRESFLGAATQAGLRPVLERTFAQRDGTPLFELWKLYRE
;
A
#
# COMPACT_ATOMS: atom_id res chain seq x y z
N ASP A 1 1.34 -1.23 3.41
CA ASP A 1 2.43 -0.27 3.17
C ASP A 1 1.94 1.17 3.42
N LEU A 2 2.02 1.61 4.68
CA LEU A 2 1.57 2.94 5.10
C LEU A 2 2.60 4.03 4.72
N PHE A 3 3.81 3.65 4.29
CA PHE A 3 4.96 4.53 4.21
C PHE A 3 4.87 5.59 3.10
N ILE A 4 4.27 5.26 1.97
CA ILE A 4 4.23 6.14 0.78
C ILE A 4 3.28 7.33 0.99
N THR A 5 2.18 7.14 1.71
CA THR A 5 1.19 8.19 2.01
C THR A 5 1.69 9.23 3.02
N HIS A 6 2.59 8.87 3.94
CA HIS A 6 3.10 9.81 4.95
C HIS A 6 4.05 10.86 4.35
N TYR A 7 4.82 10.50 3.32
CA TYR A 7 5.70 11.45 2.63
C TYR A 7 4.91 12.52 1.86
N ALA A 8 3.74 12.18 1.32
CA ALA A 8 2.87 13.12 0.60
C ALA A 8 2.29 14.21 1.52
N LEU A 9 2.10 13.93 2.82
CA LEU A 9 1.62 14.91 3.81
C LEU A 9 2.76 15.72 4.44
N LEU A 10 3.97 15.17 4.51
CA LEU A 10 5.13 15.84 5.14
C LEU A 10 5.79 16.89 4.23
N GLN A 11 5.81 16.68 2.91
CA GLN A 11 6.43 17.65 1.99
C GLN A 11 5.77 19.03 1.96
N PRO A 12 4.42 19.15 1.89
CA PRO A 12 3.76 20.46 1.93
C PRO A 12 3.97 21.17 3.28
N LEU A 13 4.00 20.41 4.37
CA LEU A 13 4.08 20.97 5.73
C LEU A 13 5.45 21.57 6.04
N MET A 14 6.55 20.89 5.66
CA MET A 14 7.90 21.39 5.90
C MET A 14 8.18 22.71 5.15
N LEU A 15 7.61 22.86 3.95
CA LEU A 15 7.78 24.07 3.15
C LEU A 15 6.82 25.19 3.56
N ALA A 16 5.61 24.87 4.05
CA ALA A 16 4.75 25.84 4.71
C ALA A 16 5.40 26.42 5.98
N ILE A 17 6.07 25.58 6.78
CA ILE A 17 6.86 26.00 7.95
C ILE A 17 8.02 26.88 7.51
N ALA A 18 8.75 26.53 6.45
CA ALA A 18 9.82 27.37 5.91
C ALA A 18 9.30 28.72 5.38
N GLY A 19 8.17 28.74 4.69
CA GLY A 19 7.50 29.95 4.20
C GLY A 19 7.04 30.87 5.34
N LEU A 20 6.44 30.31 6.40
CA LEU A 20 6.08 31.03 7.62
C LEU A 20 7.30 31.59 8.36
N ALA A 21 8.38 30.81 8.45
CA ALA A 21 9.65 31.25 9.06
C ALA A 21 10.29 32.40 8.27
N MET A 22 10.24 32.36 6.93
CA MET A 22 10.70 33.47 6.09
C MET A 22 9.80 34.71 6.20
N ALA A 23 8.49 34.55 6.30
CA ALA A 23 7.56 35.67 6.50
C ALA A 23 7.81 36.36 7.86
N GLY A 24 8.08 35.59 8.92
CA GLY A 24 8.46 36.10 10.24
C GLY A 24 9.84 36.78 10.26
N GLY A 25 10.80 36.29 9.47
CA GLY A 25 12.15 36.86 9.36
C GLY A 25 12.27 38.09 8.45
N LEU A 26 11.42 38.21 7.44
CA LEU A 26 11.44 39.32 6.46
C LEU A 26 10.64 40.55 6.92
N GLY A 27 9.74 40.39 7.90
CA GLY A 27 8.99 41.49 8.51
C GLY A 27 8.08 42.20 7.51
N LEU A 28 7.11 41.46 6.95
CA LEU A 28 6.03 42.04 6.16
C LEU A 28 5.18 42.98 7.03
N PRO A 29 4.59 44.06 6.47
CA PRO A 29 3.85 45.03 7.25
C PRO A 29 2.58 44.41 7.83
N SER A 30 2.39 44.54 9.14
CA SER A 30 1.08 44.30 9.77
C SER A 30 0.06 45.31 9.22
N PRO A 31 -1.20 44.88 8.95
CA PRO A 31 -2.23 45.75 8.36
C PRO A 31 -2.72 46.87 9.29
N ASP A 32 -2.32 46.85 10.56
CA ASP A 32 -2.76 47.85 11.55
C ASP A 32 -1.79 49.03 11.58
N GLY A 33 -2.17 50.11 10.90
CA GLY A 33 -1.50 51.40 10.95
C GLY A 33 -1.64 52.06 12.32
N GLY A 34 -0.63 51.91 13.18
CA GLY A 34 -0.51 52.60 14.45
C GLY A 34 0.88 53.21 14.63
N ALA A 35 0.95 54.50 14.90
CA ALA A 35 2.18 55.29 14.94
C ALA A 35 2.96 55.21 16.27
N ALA A 36 4.29 55.01 16.15
CA ALA A 36 5.42 55.46 17.01
C ALA A 36 5.59 54.85 18.43
N PRO A 37 6.80 54.84 19.06
CA PRO A 37 8.00 55.64 18.77
C PRO A 37 9.34 54.88 18.63
N GLU A 38 10.35 55.61 18.13
CA GLU A 38 11.74 55.19 17.91
C GLU A 38 12.49 54.84 19.22
N ILE A 39 13.08 53.64 19.26
CA ILE A 39 14.32 53.36 20.00
C ILE A 39 15.32 52.73 19.03
N ALA A 40 16.54 53.25 19.09
CA ALA A 40 17.58 53.15 18.09
C ALA A 40 18.13 51.75 17.79
N SER A 41 18.53 51.61 16.53
CA SER A 41 19.68 50.82 16.03
C SER A 41 19.65 49.29 16.19
N ARG A 42 19.03 48.63 15.22
CA ARG A 42 19.53 47.35 14.67
C ARG A 42 19.07 47.11 13.23
N THR A 43 19.18 48.10 12.35
CA THR A 43 18.99 47.92 10.90
C THR A 43 20.31 47.59 10.22
N LYS A 44 20.98 46.51 10.65
CA LYS A 44 22.08 45.92 9.87
C LYS A 44 21.52 44.74 9.07
N GLY A 45 21.25 44.99 7.79
CA GLY A 45 21.08 43.92 6.80
C GLY A 45 19.65 43.48 6.46
N ARG A 46 18.65 44.37 6.48
CA ARG A 46 17.35 44.02 5.87
C ARG A 46 17.53 44.01 4.35
N PRO A 47 17.29 42.88 3.65
CA PRO A 47 17.35 42.85 2.20
C PRO A 47 16.34 43.84 1.62
N SER A 48 16.65 44.43 0.46
CA SER A 48 15.68 45.30 -0.21
C SER A 48 14.39 44.54 -0.50
N LEU A 49 13.25 45.26 -0.59
CA LEU A 49 11.96 44.64 -0.89
C LEU A 49 12.03 43.79 -2.17
N ALA A 50 12.76 44.26 -3.18
CA ALA A 50 13.01 43.54 -4.43
C ALA A 50 13.77 42.23 -4.21
N VAL A 51 14.84 42.23 -3.39
CA VAL A 51 15.59 41.01 -3.06
C VAL A 51 14.70 40.02 -2.28
N SER A 52 13.88 40.51 -1.36
CA SER A 52 12.94 39.69 -0.59
C SER A 52 11.88 39.04 -1.48
N GLN A 53 11.30 39.81 -2.41
CA GLN A 53 10.33 39.32 -3.38
C GLN A 53 10.94 38.29 -4.35
N LEU A 54 12.18 38.51 -4.79
CA LEU A 54 12.92 37.55 -5.62
C LEU A 54 13.19 36.24 -4.88
N LEU A 55 13.59 36.30 -3.61
CA LEU A 55 13.81 35.10 -2.79
C LEU A 55 12.51 34.32 -2.57
N ILE A 56 11.41 35.01 -2.24
CA ILE A 56 10.09 34.40 -2.10
C ILE A 56 9.66 33.75 -3.42
N GLY A 57 9.80 34.46 -4.54
CA GLY A 57 9.48 33.94 -5.87
C GLY A 57 10.32 32.71 -6.22
N ALA A 58 11.63 32.72 -5.94
CA ALA A 58 12.51 31.60 -6.19
C ALA A 58 12.13 30.36 -5.36
N VAL A 59 11.83 30.55 -4.07
CA VAL A 59 11.38 29.44 -3.20
C VAL A 59 10.03 28.90 -3.66
N PHE A 60 9.10 29.77 -4.06
CA PHE A 60 7.80 29.35 -4.62
C PHE A 60 7.97 28.53 -5.91
N VAL A 61 8.80 28.99 -6.85
CA VAL A 61 9.07 28.26 -8.09
C VAL A 61 9.74 26.92 -7.81
N ALA A 62 10.73 26.88 -6.90
CA ALA A 62 11.36 25.63 -6.49
C ALA A 62 10.35 24.65 -5.85
N TRP A 63 9.40 25.16 -5.06
CA TRP A 63 8.33 24.36 -4.48
C TRP A 63 7.43 23.75 -5.55
N VAL A 64 6.86 24.57 -6.42
CA VAL A 64 5.99 24.11 -7.52
C VAL A 64 6.72 23.11 -8.42
N ALA A 65 7.99 23.37 -8.74
CA ALA A 65 8.79 22.46 -9.55
C ALA A 65 9.00 21.11 -8.86
N THR A 66 9.27 21.11 -7.55
CA THR A 66 9.46 19.88 -6.77
C THR A 66 8.16 19.09 -6.64
N ASP A 67 7.04 19.76 -6.37
CA ASP A 67 5.72 19.14 -6.26
C ASP A 67 5.28 18.51 -7.59
N LEU A 68 5.46 19.24 -8.70
CA LEU A 68 5.19 18.72 -10.03
C LEU A 68 6.11 17.53 -10.37
N ALA A 69 7.41 17.62 -10.07
CA ALA A 69 8.35 16.53 -10.30
C ALA A 69 7.97 15.27 -9.51
N SER A 70 7.62 15.41 -8.23
CA SER A 70 7.10 14.32 -7.39
C SER A 70 5.83 13.72 -8.02
N THR A 71 4.86 14.55 -8.41
CA THR A 71 3.61 14.11 -9.03
C THR A 71 3.87 13.32 -10.32
N VAL A 72 4.75 13.82 -11.20
CA VAL A 72 5.12 13.12 -12.43
C VAL A 72 5.85 11.81 -12.13
N PHE A 73 6.78 11.80 -11.16
CA PHE A 73 7.48 10.60 -10.74
C PHE A 73 6.51 9.54 -10.22
N TYR A 74 5.58 9.91 -9.34
CA TYR A 74 4.55 9.02 -8.82
C TYR A 74 3.63 8.50 -9.91
N HIS A 75 3.17 9.37 -10.82
CA HIS A 75 2.32 8.94 -11.90
C HIS A 75 3.04 7.96 -12.84
N ARG A 76 4.33 8.20 -13.13
CA ARG A 76 5.16 7.25 -13.89
C ARG A 76 5.36 5.94 -13.14
N ALA A 77 5.65 5.98 -11.84
CA ALA A 77 5.81 4.79 -11.02
C ALA A 77 4.53 3.95 -11.01
N LEU A 78 3.37 4.56 -10.79
CA LEU A 78 2.07 3.89 -10.87
C LEU A 78 1.75 3.37 -12.27
N ALA A 79 2.06 4.14 -13.32
CA ALA A 79 1.87 3.71 -14.70
C ALA A 79 2.79 2.53 -15.08
N GLN A 80 3.95 2.42 -14.46
CA GLN A 80 4.91 1.33 -14.71
C GLN A 80 4.64 0.11 -13.82
N SER A 81 4.29 0.29 -12.55
CA SER A 81 4.11 -0.82 -11.61
C SER A 81 2.67 -1.32 -11.51
N GLY A 82 1.69 -0.51 -11.92
CA GLY A 82 0.27 -0.79 -11.73
C GLY A 82 -0.19 -0.65 -10.27
N GLY A 83 0.66 -0.09 -9.40
CA GLY A 83 0.52 -0.11 -7.95
C GLY A 83 1.60 -0.96 -7.28
N LEU A 84 1.52 -1.17 -5.96
CA LEU A 84 2.53 -1.92 -5.20
C LEU A 84 1.84 -2.87 -4.21
N ALA A 85 2.36 -4.10 -4.08
CA ALA A 85 1.90 -5.11 -3.13
C ALA A 85 0.36 -5.28 -3.17
N ASP A 86 -0.31 -5.17 -2.03
CA ASP A 86 -1.76 -5.32 -1.84
C ASP A 86 -2.62 -4.34 -2.67
N HIS A 87 -2.00 -3.31 -3.26
CA HIS A 87 -2.65 -2.31 -4.10
C HIS A 87 -2.12 -2.31 -5.54
N SER A 88 -1.53 -3.42 -5.99
CA SER A 88 -1.06 -3.61 -7.36
C SER A 88 -2.13 -4.20 -8.30
N ASP A 89 -1.83 -4.21 -9.60
CA ASP A 89 -2.67 -4.83 -10.63
C ASP A 89 -2.82 -6.36 -10.47
N ALA A 90 -1.93 -7.01 -9.71
CA ALA A 90 -2.04 -8.43 -9.37
C ALA A 90 -3.36 -8.77 -8.67
N GLY A 91 -3.84 -7.90 -7.76
CA GLY A 91 -5.11 -8.09 -7.06
C GLY A 91 -6.32 -8.03 -8.00
N TYR A 92 -6.29 -7.14 -9.00
CA TYR A 92 -7.31 -7.08 -10.04
C TYR A 92 -7.31 -8.35 -10.90
N HIS A 93 -6.12 -8.82 -11.31
CA HIS A 93 -5.98 -10.05 -12.08
C HIS A 93 -6.49 -11.27 -11.33
N LEU A 94 -6.18 -11.38 -10.04
CA LEU A 94 -6.70 -12.43 -9.16
C LEU A 94 -8.24 -12.37 -9.09
N ALA A 95 -8.81 -11.22 -8.73
CA ALA A 95 -10.25 -11.06 -8.56
C ALA A 95 -11.02 -11.34 -9.87
N TYR A 96 -10.52 -10.88 -11.00
CA TYR A 96 -11.13 -11.15 -12.31
C TYR A 96 -10.99 -12.60 -12.73
N HIS A 97 -9.83 -13.23 -12.48
CA HIS A 97 -9.67 -14.65 -12.76
C HIS A 97 -10.69 -15.47 -11.98
N LEU A 98 -10.82 -15.24 -10.67
CA LEU A 98 -11.78 -15.94 -9.82
C LEU A 98 -13.23 -15.73 -10.30
N ARG A 99 -13.61 -14.47 -10.58
CA ARG A 99 -14.95 -14.08 -11.04
C ARG A 99 -15.32 -14.74 -12.36
N TYR A 100 -14.43 -14.69 -13.35
CA TYR A 100 -14.75 -15.15 -14.72
C TYR A 100 -14.46 -16.63 -14.95
N ASN A 101 -13.93 -17.35 -13.97
CA ASN A 101 -13.71 -18.81 -14.03
C ASN A 101 -14.57 -19.59 -13.02
N GLY A 102 -15.63 -18.98 -12.48
CA GLY A 102 -16.60 -19.68 -11.62
C GLY A 102 -16.10 -20.02 -10.22
N MET A 103 -15.02 -19.38 -9.75
CA MET A 103 -14.43 -19.64 -8.44
C MET A 103 -15.00 -18.68 -7.38
N GLY A 104 -16.29 -18.83 -7.09
CA GLY A 104 -17.06 -17.86 -6.30
C GLY A 104 -16.71 -17.80 -4.81
N ALA A 105 -16.12 -18.86 -4.22
CA ALA A 105 -15.80 -18.91 -2.79
C ALA A 105 -14.44 -19.58 -2.54
N PRO A 106 -13.32 -18.95 -2.95
CA PRO A 106 -11.99 -19.49 -2.72
C PRO A 106 -11.59 -19.43 -1.24
N LEU A 107 -10.66 -20.29 -0.83
CA LEU A 107 -10.18 -20.39 0.55
C LEU A 107 -8.97 -19.46 0.71
N ALA A 108 -9.13 -18.32 1.38
CA ALA A 108 -8.03 -17.40 1.68
C ALA A 108 -7.29 -17.88 2.92
N LEU A 109 -6.10 -18.44 2.72
CA LEU A 109 -5.29 -19.02 3.80
C LEU A 109 -4.40 -17.99 4.50
N ASP A 110 -4.13 -16.88 3.82
CA ASP A 110 -3.34 -15.77 4.36
C ASP A 110 -4.21 -14.51 4.53
N TRP A 111 -3.76 -13.63 5.42
CA TRP A 111 -4.46 -12.38 5.73
C TRP A 111 -4.43 -11.41 4.54
N GLY A 112 -5.47 -10.60 4.39
CA GLY A 112 -5.45 -9.47 3.44
C GLY A 112 -5.89 -9.81 2.02
N ILE A 113 -6.25 -11.06 1.73
CA ILE A 113 -6.76 -11.48 0.41
C ILE A 113 -8.28 -11.28 0.29
N ASP A 114 -9.04 -11.59 1.35
CA ASP A 114 -10.52 -11.62 1.29
C ASP A 114 -11.13 -10.29 0.87
N ALA A 115 -10.91 -9.24 1.66
CA ALA A 115 -11.57 -7.95 1.46
C ALA A 115 -11.28 -7.33 0.07
N PRO A 116 -10.03 -7.29 -0.43
CA PRO A 116 -9.75 -6.80 -1.77
C PRO A 116 -10.42 -7.63 -2.88
N VAL A 117 -10.37 -8.97 -2.80
CA VAL A 117 -11.00 -9.84 -3.80
C VAL A 117 -12.51 -9.64 -3.83
N ARG A 118 -13.15 -9.58 -2.66
CA ARG A 118 -14.59 -9.32 -2.54
C ARG A 118 -14.97 -7.97 -3.13
N TYR A 119 -14.20 -6.92 -2.81
CA TYR A 119 -14.45 -5.57 -3.33
C TYR A 119 -14.27 -5.48 -4.85
N LEU A 120 -13.13 -5.94 -5.37
CA LEU A 120 -12.79 -5.85 -6.80
C LEU A 120 -13.67 -6.75 -7.69
N SER A 121 -14.17 -7.85 -7.14
CA SER A 121 -15.16 -8.69 -7.82
C SER A 121 -16.60 -8.15 -7.72
N GLN A 122 -16.83 -7.05 -7.01
CA GLN A 122 -18.17 -6.48 -6.73
C GLN A 122 -19.08 -7.49 -5.99
N GLY A 123 -18.50 -8.28 -5.09
CA GLY A 123 -19.21 -9.32 -4.34
C GLY A 123 -19.49 -10.60 -5.13
N ALA A 124 -19.11 -10.69 -6.40
CA ALA A 124 -19.26 -11.92 -7.18
C ALA A 124 -18.37 -13.06 -6.68
N VAL A 125 -17.26 -12.73 -6.01
CA VAL A 125 -16.39 -13.67 -5.32
C VAL A 125 -16.40 -13.33 -3.84
N THR A 126 -16.69 -14.31 -3.00
CA THR A 126 -16.77 -14.19 -1.54
C THR A 126 -15.79 -15.19 -0.92
N PRO A 127 -14.50 -14.82 -0.77
CA PRO A 127 -13.52 -15.70 -0.15
C PRO A 127 -13.93 -16.10 1.27
N ILE A 128 -13.51 -17.30 1.66
CA ILE A 128 -13.62 -17.82 3.03
C ILE A 128 -12.24 -17.70 3.66
N GLU A 129 -12.10 -16.82 4.65
CA GLU A 129 -10.81 -16.58 5.32
C GLU A 129 -10.55 -17.63 6.41
N ILE A 130 -9.44 -18.34 6.29
CA ILE A 130 -9.00 -19.40 7.23
C ILE A 130 -7.89 -18.91 8.18
N PHE A 131 -7.26 -17.77 7.84
CA PHE A 131 -6.06 -17.20 8.47
C PHE A 131 -5.98 -17.35 10.00
N GLY A 132 -7.03 -16.94 10.72
CA GLY A 132 -7.08 -16.96 12.18
C GLY A 132 -6.30 -15.82 12.83
N TYR A 133 -6.95 -15.08 13.74
CA TYR A 133 -6.41 -13.85 14.34
C TYR A 133 -5.79 -14.04 15.73
N ALA A 134 -5.76 -15.26 16.26
CA ALA A 134 -5.25 -15.51 17.61
C ALA A 134 -3.72 -15.35 17.71
N SER A 135 -2.98 -15.54 16.60
CA SER A 135 -1.55 -15.31 16.53
C SER A 135 -1.14 -14.85 15.13
N PRO A 136 -0.48 -13.69 14.97
CA PRO A 136 0.09 -13.31 13.67
C PRO A 136 1.36 -14.10 13.33
N ALA A 137 2.15 -14.51 14.33
CA ALA A 137 3.48 -15.09 14.12
C ALA A 137 3.45 -16.53 13.56
N ALA A 138 2.39 -17.28 13.84
CA ALA A 138 2.23 -18.67 13.39
C ALA A 138 0.73 -19.02 13.33
N PRO A 139 0.33 -20.07 12.58
CA PRO A 139 -1.03 -20.58 12.60
C PRO A 139 -1.47 -20.89 14.02
N ASP A 140 -2.68 -20.49 14.39
CA ASP A 140 -3.25 -20.86 15.69
C ASP A 140 -3.65 -22.35 15.72
N ASP A 141 -3.85 -22.88 16.94
CA ASP A 141 -4.22 -24.29 17.16
C ASP A 141 -5.50 -24.70 16.42
N GLY A 142 -6.38 -23.74 16.10
CA GLY A 142 -7.62 -23.98 15.37
C GLY A 142 -7.46 -23.97 13.84
N PHE A 143 -6.31 -23.55 13.30
CA PHE A 143 -6.11 -23.40 11.85
C PHE A 143 -6.35 -24.71 11.09
N ALA A 144 -5.73 -25.80 11.55
CA ALA A 144 -5.90 -27.11 10.94
C ALA A 144 -7.37 -27.58 10.99
N GLY A 145 -8.06 -27.34 12.11
CA GLY A 145 -9.47 -27.68 12.27
C GLY A 145 -10.39 -26.87 11.34
N ARG A 146 -10.06 -25.60 11.06
CA ARG A 146 -10.79 -24.78 10.08
C ARG A 146 -10.53 -25.22 8.64
N LEU A 147 -9.30 -25.66 8.34
CA LEU A 147 -8.91 -26.10 7.00
C LEU A 147 -9.46 -27.48 6.63
N ALA A 148 -9.48 -28.42 7.58
CA ALA A 148 -9.78 -29.83 7.34
C ALA A 148 -11.08 -30.10 6.55
N PRO A 149 -12.23 -29.45 6.83
CA PRO A 149 -13.47 -29.70 6.09
C PRO A 149 -13.40 -29.39 4.59
N PHE A 150 -12.42 -28.59 4.16
CA PHE A 150 -12.29 -28.16 2.78
C PHE A 150 -11.38 -29.07 1.95
N LEU A 151 -10.49 -29.85 2.58
CA LEU A 151 -9.46 -30.62 1.89
C LEU A 151 -10.03 -31.69 0.94
N GLU A 152 -11.17 -32.29 1.30
CA GLU A 152 -11.75 -33.41 0.54
C GLU A 152 -12.45 -32.99 -0.76
N ASN A 153 -12.82 -31.71 -0.90
CA ASN A 153 -13.53 -31.24 -2.08
C ASN A 153 -12.53 -30.81 -3.19
N PRO A 154 -12.48 -31.54 -4.34
CA PRO A 154 -11.54 -31.25 -5.43
C PRO A 154 -11.84 -29.96 -6.20
N ASP A 155 -13.03 -29.39 -6.01
CA ASP A 155 -13.41 -28.11 -6.63
C ASP A 155 -12.93 -26.90 -5.83
N ASN A 156 -12.45 -27.10 -4.60
CA ASN A 156 -11.90 -26.02 -3.80
C ASN A 156 -10.59 -25.51 -4.40
N VAL A 157 -10.44 -24.19 -4.33
CA VAL A 157 -9.20 -23.48 -4.67
C VAL A 157 -8.72 -22.73 -3.44
N TYR A 158 -7.40 -22.70 -3.27
CA TYR A 158 -6.75 -22.14 -2.09
C TYR A 158 -5.87 -20.98 -2.51
N LEU A 159 -5.94 -19.88 -1.76
CA LEU A 159 -5.21 -18.66 -2.03
C LEU A 159 -4.18 -18.41 -0.94
N LEU A 160 -2.96 -18.14 -1.36
CA LEU A 160 -1.83 -17.75 -0.51
C LEU A 160 -1.13 -16.55 -1.15
N HIS A 161 -0.43 -15.76 -0.34
CA HIS A 161 0.62 -14.91 -0.89
C HIS A 161 1.78 -15.76 -1.40
N SER A 162 2.50 -15.27 -2.40
CA SER A 162 3.77 -15.87 -2.83
C SER A 162 4.77 -15.89 -1.67
N GLU A 163 5.77 -16.77 -1.73
CA GLU A 163 6.79 -16.88 -0.68
C GLU A 163 7.48 -15.54 -0.40
N GLY A 164 7.83 -14.78 -1.44
CA GLY A 164 8.46 -13.47 -1.30
C GLY A 164 7.53 -12.34 -0.83
N ALA A 165 6.21 -12.54 -0.88
CA ALA A 165 5.21 -11.58 -0.43
C ALA A 165 4.55 -11.98 0.90
N THR A 166 4.89 -13.14 1.45
CA THR A 166 4.28 -13.65 2.69
C THR A 166 4.77 -12.83 3.89
N VAL A 167 3.84 -12.20 4.61
CA VAL A 167 4.13 -11.47 5.86
C VAL A 167 3.93 -12.37 7.08
N PHE A 168 2.89 -13.22 7.07
CA PHE A 168 2.53 -14.08 8.19
C PHE A 168 2.83 -15.55 7.89
N ALA A 169 4.05 -15.98 8.22
CA ALA A 169 4.56 -17.31 7.90
C ALA A 169 3.78 -18.45 8.60
N GLY A 170 4.02 -19.68 8.11
CA GLY A 170 3.54 -20.93 8.71
C GLY A 170 2.24 -21.47 8.12
N ARG A 171 1.37 -20.63 7.55
CA ARG A 171 0.08 -21.09 6.97
C ARG A 171 0.28 -21.91 5.71
N ARG A 172 1.24 -21.52 4.86
CA ARG A 172 1.62 -22.27 3.66
C ARG A 172 2.09 -23.67 4.04
N GLU A 173 3.03 -23.76 4.97
CA GLU A 173 3.63 -25.02 5.41
C GLU A 173 2.57 -25.91 6.06
N SER A 174 1.71 -25.32 6.89
CA SER A 174 0.58 -26.04 7.52
C SER A 174 -0.40 -26.58 6.47
N PHE A 175 -0.75 -25.80 5.46
CA PHE A 175 -1.62 -26.24 4.36
C PHE A 175 -1.01 -27.37 3.54
N LEU A 176 0.25 -27.23 3.10
CA LEU A 176 0.95 -28.25 2.31
C LEU A 176 1.13 -29.54 3.11
N GLY A 177 1.48 -29.41 4.40
CA GLY A 177 1.57 -30.54 5.33
C GLY A 177 0.24 -31.25 5.52
N ALA A 178 -0.86 -30.51 5.73
CA ALA A 178 -2.20 -31.07 5.89
C ALA A 178 -2.68 -31.79 4.62
N ALA A 179 -2.44 -31.21 3.44
CA ALA A 179 -2.73 -31.86 2.16
C ALA A 179 -1.98 -33.19 2.02
N THR A 180 -0.68 -33.19 2.34
CA THR A 180 0.17 -34.39 2.25
C THR A 180 -0.28 -35.47 3.22
N GLN A 181 -0.61 -35.10 4.47
CA GLN A 181 -1.14 -36.04 5.48
C GLN A 181 -2.48 -36.64 5.07
N ALA A 182 -3.28 -35.91 4.31
CA ALA A 182 -4.54 -36.38 3.73
C ALA A 182 -4.36 -37.22 2.44
N GLY A 183 -3.12 -37.49 2.01
CA GLY A 183 -2.85 -38.21 0.76
C GLY A 183 -3.22 -37.43 -0.50
N LEU A 184 -3.22 -36.09 -0.41
CA LEU A 184 -3.52 -35.18 -1.51
C LEU A 184 -2.24 -34.53 -2.01
N ARG A 185 -2.17 -34.33 -3.33
CA ARG A 185 -1.09 -33.62 -3.99
C ARG A 185 -1.46 -32.15 -4.21
N PRO A 186 -0.80 -31.20 -3.52
CA PRO A 186 -0.98 -29.78 -3.79
C PRO A 186 -0.31 -29.40 -5.12
N VAL A 187 -1.01 -28.62 -5.93
CA VAL A 187 -0.54 -28.13 -7.23
C VAL A 187 -0.77 -26.63 -7.30
N LEU A 188 0.30 -25.90 -7.64
CA LEU A 188 0.22 -24.48 -7.97
C LEU A 188 -0.35 -24.36 -9.39
N GLU A 189 -1.62 -23.95 -9.49
CA GLU A 189 -2.31 -23.79 -10.77
C GLU A 189 -1.94 -22.46 -11.43
N ARG A 190 -1.73 -21.42 -10.62
CA ARG A 190 -1.48 -20.08 -11.13
C ARG A 190 -0.78 -19.20 -10.12
N THR A 191 0.10 -18.36 -10.62
CA THR A 191 0.69 -17.23 -9.89
C THR A 191 0.21 -15.93 -10.51
N PHE A 192 -0.17 -14.98 -9.66
CA PHE A 192 -0.52 -13.62 -10.05
C PHE A 192 0.61 -12.69 -9.62
N ALA A 193 1.24 -12.08 -10.61
CA ALA A 193 2.35 -11.18 -10.42
C ALA A 193 1.95 -9.73 -10.70
N GLN A 194 2.71 -8.81 -10.13
CA GLN A 194 2.71 -7.40 -10.51
C GLN A 194 3.19 -7.23 -11.95
N ARG A 195 3.00 -6.04 -12.50
CA ARG A 195 3.48 -5.70 -13.85
C ARG A 195 4.98 -5.90 -14.06
N ASP A 196 5.78 -5.74 -13.00
CA ASP A 196 7.24 -5.96 -13.04
C ASP A 196 7.65 -7.44 -12.92
N GLY A 197 6.68 -8.35 -12.80
CA GLY A 197 6.90 -9.78 -12.69
C GLY A 197 7.02 -10.30 -11.25
N THR A 198 6.99 -9.42 -10.24
CA THR A 198 7.06 -9.84 -8.83
C THR A 198 5.80 -10.65 -8.47
N PRO A 199 5.93 -11.94 -8.08
CA PRO A 199 4.79 -12.77 -7.74
C PRO A 199 4.18 -12.29 -6.41
N LEU A 200 2.85 -12.15 -6.35
CA LEU A 200 2.17 -11.73 -5.12
C LEU A 200 1.17 -12.73 -4.60
N PHE A 201 0.34 -13.31 -5.47
CA PHE A 201 -0.66 -14.29 -5.07
C PHE A 201 -0.47 -15.60 -5.80
N GLU A 202 -0.85 -16.67 -5.15
CA GLU A 202 -0.81 -18.02 -5.67
C GLU A 202 -2.18 -18.68 -5.50
N LEU A 203 -2.61 -19.38 -6.55
CA LEU A 203 -3.80 -20.21 -6.56
C LEU A 203 -3.38 -21.67 -6.61
N TRP A 204 -3.81 -22.41 -5.60
CA TRP A 204 -3.50 -23.81 -5.40
C TRP A 204 -4.76 -24.67 -5.53
N LYS A 205 -4.59 -25.88 -6.05
CA LYS A 205 -5.59 -26.94 -6.01
C LYS A 205 -5.00 -28.21 -5.41
N LEU A 206 -5.88 -29.03 -4.84
CA LEU A 206 -5.53 -30.34 -4.31
C LEU A 206 -6.08 -31.41 -5.23
N TYR A 207 -5.25 -32.40 -5.55
CA TYR A 207 -5.62 -33.56 -6.35
C TYR A 207 -5.39 -34.84 -5.55
N ARG A 208 -6.19 -35.87 -5.82
CA ARG A 208 -5.84 -37.22 -5.37
C ARG A 208 -4.69 -37.74 -6.21
N GLU A 209 -3.77 -38.46 -5.57
CA GLU A 209 -2.77 -39.27 -6.28
C GLU A 209 -3.41 -40.41 -7.06
#